data_AF-A0A1L8DG03-F1
#
_entry.id   AF-A0A1L8DG03-F1
#
_cell.length_a   1.000
_cell.length_b   1.000
_cell.length_c   1.000
_cell.angle_alpha   90.00
_cell.angle_beta   90.00
_cell.angle_gamma   90.00
#
_symmetry.space_group_name_H-M   'P 1'
#
loop_
_entity.id
_entity.type
_entity.pdbx_description
1 polymer ?
#
loop_
_entity_poly.entity_id
_entity_poly.type
_entity_poly.pdbx_seq_one_letter_code
_entity_poly.pdbx_strand_id
1 'polypeptide(L)'
;GGFGARGGGRGGGRGGFKGGKSVIIEPHRHEGVFIARGKEDALVTKNLVPGSEVYGEKRISVEEQTDKIEYRVWNPFRSKLAAAILGGVDKIHITPGSKVLYLGAASGTTVSHVSDIVGPEGLVYAVEFSHRSGRDLINVAKKRTNIIPIIEDARHPHKYRMLIGMVDTVFADVAQPDQARIVALNAQHFLKNGGHFVISIKASCIDSTAQPESVFAAEVKKLQADKLKPQEQITLEPYERDHAVVVGVFRPPPKAQ
;
A
#
# COMPACT_ATOMS: atom_id res chain seq x y z
N GLY A 1 -26.84 59.74 1.59
CA GLY A 1 -26.73 59.05 2.89
C GLY A 1 -27.44 57.72 2.79
N GLY A 2 -27.04 56.63 3.40
CA GLY A 2 -25.96 56.36 4.35
C GLY A 2 -26.15 54.90 4.82
N PHE A 3 -25.06 54.15 4.78
CA PHE A 3 -24.69 52.92 5.50
C PHE A 3 -25.72 52.08 6.30
N GLY A 4 -25.54 50.76 6.21
CA GLY A 4 -26.05 49.81 7.19
C GLY A 4 -25.61 48.36 6.97
N ALA A 5 -24.32 48.06 7.12
CA ALA A 5 -23.77 46.71 7.18
C ALA A 5 -23.95 46.06 8.58
N ARG A 6 -24.34 44.78 8.63
CA ARG A 6 -24.13 43.81 9.73
C ARG A 6 -24.08 42.42 9.09
N GLY A 7 -23.04 41.61 9.15
CA GLY A 7 -22.06 41.40 10.22
C GLY A 7 -22.52 40.23 11.10
N GLY A 8 -21.93 39.05 10.93
CA GLY A 8 -22.26 37.86 11.73
C GLY A 8 -21.51 36.59 11.32
N GLY A 9 -20.19 36.59 11.48
CA GLY A 9 -19.38 35.38 11.37
C GLY A 9 -19.51 34.46 12.58
N ARG A 10 -19.37 33.15 12.35
CA ARG A 10 -18.94 32.08 13.27
C ARG A 10 -18.83 30.82 12.42
N GLY A 11 -17.67 30.24 12.14
CA GLY A 11 -16.64 29.89 13.10
C GLY A 11 -16.75 28.38 13.37
N GLY A 12 -16.26 27.56 12.43
CA GLY A 12 -16.23 26.10 12.51
C GLY A 12 -14.93 25.56 11.94
N GLY A 13 -13.80 26.04 12.46
CA GLY A 13 -12.47 25.58 12.05
C GLY A 13 -12.25 24.14 12.51
N ARG A 14 -12.55 23.18 11.63
CA ARG A 14 -11.88 21.87 11.67
C ARG A 14 -10.43 22.11 11.28
N GLY A 15 -9.53 22.02 12.26
CA GLY A 15 -8.09 22.14 12.10
C GLY A 15 -7.57 21.06 11.16
N GLY A 16 -7.57 21.34 9.86
CA GLY A 16 -6.76 20.64 8.88
C GLY A 16 -5.48 21.45 8.66
N PHE A 17 -4.35 20.77 8.52
CA PHE A 17 -3.07 21.38 8.14
C PHE A 17 -3.26 22.40 7.00
N LYS A 18 -3.08 23.69 7.32
CA LYS A 18 -3.00 24.77 6.35
C LYS A 18 -1.73 24.58 5.51
N GLY A 19 -1.89 24.50 4.19
CA GLY A 19 -0.76 24.53 3.25
C GLY A 19 -0.01 25.86 3.38
N GLY A 20 1.32 25.80 3.32
CA GLY A 20 2.21 26.97 3.44
C GLY A 20 3.14 26.98 4.66
N LYS A 21 3.19 25.90 5.46
CA LYS A 21 4.22 25.75 6.49
C LYS A 21 5.49 25.14 5.88
N SER A 22 6.66 25.62 6.28
CA SER A 22 7.92 24.96 5.99
C SER A 22 7.90 23.57 6.64
N VAL A 23 7.91 22.52 5.81
CA VAL A 23 7.95 21.13 6.26
C VAL A 23 9.32 20.59 5.88
N ILE A 24 9.99 19.91 6.81
CA ILE A 24 11.28 19.28 6.56
C ILE A 24 11.00 17.84 6.14
N ILE A 25 11.64 17.37 5.06
CA ILE A 25 11.49 16.00 4.58
C ILE A 25 12.71 15.20 5.05
N GLU A 26 12.46 14.13 5.80
CA GLU A 26 13.48 13.20 6.30
C GLU A 26 13.26 11.82 5.66
N PRO A 27 14.33 11.10 5.28
CA PRO A 27 14.19 9.72 4.84
C PRO A 27 13.70 8.81 5.98
N HIS A 28 12.76 7.91 5.68
CA HIS A 28 12.33 6.87 6.61
C HIS A 28 13.34 5.70 6.60
N ARG A 29 13.27 4.79 7.58
CA ARG A 29 14.04 3.52 7.57
C ARG A 29 13.73 2.60 6.38
N HIS A 30 12.62 2.84 5.67
CA HIS A 30 12.27 2.08 4.47
C HIS A 30 12.60 2.91 3.26
N GLU A 31 13.30 2.30 2.31
CA GLU A 31 13.71 2.97 1.07
C GLU A 31 12.50 3.46 0.28
N GLY A 32 12.60 4.66 -0.30
CA GLY A 32 11.52 5.28 -1.08
C GLY A 32 10.37 5.88 -0.25
N VAL A 33 10.42 5.75 1.08
CA VAL A 33 9.45 6.35 2.02
C VAL A 33 10.13 7.46 2.82
N PHE A 34 9.39 8.54 3.09
CA PHE A 34 9.89 9.72 3.78
C PHE A 34 8.91 10.16 4.87
N ILE A 35 9.40 10.89 5.85
CA ILE A 35 8.60 11.56 6.88
C ILE A 35 8.68 13.06 6.64
N ALA A 36 7.53 13.69 6.58
CA ALA A 36 7.41 15.14 6.52
C ALA A 36 7.20 15.67 7.95
N ARG A 37 8.25 16.26 8.54
CA ARG A 37 8.27 16.82 9.90
C ARG A 37 7.71 18.23 9.91
N GLY A 38 6.71 18.46 10.75
CA GLY A 38 6.03 19.75 10.86
C GLY A 38 5.35 19.91 12.21
N LYS A 39 4.15 20.52 12.22
CA LYS A 39 3.35 20.60 13.46
C LYS A 39 2.81 19.23 13.88
N GLU A 40 2.47 18.41 12.90
CA GLU A 40 2.18 16.98 13.09
C GLU A 40 2.89 16.27 11.94
N ASP A 41 3.47 15.11 12.23
CA ASP A 41 4.29 14.39 11.28
C ASP A 41 3.40 13.60 10.31
N ALA A 42 3.82 13.53 9.05
CA ALA A 42 3.11 12.80 8.02
C ALA A 42 4.03 11.87 7.26
N LEU A 43 3.54 10.66 6.95
CA LEU A 43 4.21 9.75 6.03
C LEU A 43 4.02 10.27 4.60
N VAL A 44 5.09 10.31 3.81
CA VAL A 44 5.04 10.80 2.43
C VAL A 44 5.86 9.93 1.48
N THR A 45 5.46 9.91 0.21
CA THR A 45 6.20 9.28 -0.89
C THR A 45 6.58 10.33 -1.94
N LYS A 46 7.71 10.13 -2.63
CA LYS A 46 8.12 11.02 -3.73
C LYS A 46 7.18 10.79 -4.92
N ASN A 47 6.52 11.84 -5.41
CA ASN A 47 5.57 11.71 -6.49
C ASN A 47 6.30 11.39 -7.81
N LEU A 48 5.92 10.28 -8.45
CA LEU A 48 6.47 9.91 -9.75
C LEU A 48 5.98 10.85 -10.88
N VAL A 49 4.78 11.41 -10.74
CA VAL A 49 4.16 12.30 -11.74
C VAL A 49 3.81 13.63 -11.09
N PRO A 50 4.77 14.58 -11.00
CA PRO A 50 4.55 15.87 -10.36
C PRO A 50 3.34 16.60 -10.92
N GLY A 51 2.56 17.22 -10.04
CA GLY A 51 1.36 17.97 -10.44
C GLY A 51 0.07 17.13 -10.48
N SER A 52 0.17 15.79 -10.51
CA SER A 52 -1.01 14.91 -10.46
C SER A 52 -1.25 14.37 -9.05
N GLU A 53 -2.48 14.55 -8.57
CA GLU A 53 -3.05 13.81 -7.44
C GLU A 53 -3.89 12.63 -7.93
N VAL A 54 -4.17 11.68 -7.03
CA VAL A 54 -4.97 10.48 -7.34
C VAL A 54 -6.33 10.52 -6.65
N TYR A 55 -6.38 10.87 -5.37
CA TYR A 55 -7.59 10.82 -4.55
C TYR A 55 -7.82 12.10 -3.73
N GLY A 56 -7.20 13.21 -4.12
CA GLY A 56 -7.27 14.50 -3.44
C GLY A 56 -6.39 14.59 -2.18
N GLU A 57 -5.33 13.80 -2.13
CA GLU A 57 -4.31 13.88 -1.08
C GLU A 57 -3.53 15.19 -1.11
N LYS A 58 -3.03 15.60 0.06
CA LYS A 58 -2.15 16.77 0.15
C LYS A 58 -0.81 16.47 -0.50
N ARG A 59 -0.26 17.48 -1.16
CA ARG A 59 1.05 17.46 -1.80
C ARG A 59 1.96 18.50 -1.16
N ILE A 60 3.23 18.17 -1.04
CA ILE A 60 4.27 19.04 -0.49
C ILE A 60 5.31 19.21 -1.59
N SER A 61 5.45 20.43 -2.11
CA SER A 61 6.53 20.75 -3.04
C SER A 61 7.72 21.28 -2.27
N VAL A 62 8.89 20.70 -2.52
CA VAL A 62 10.17 21.18 -2.00
C VAL A 62 11.04 21.54 -3.20
N GLU A 63 11.65 22.71 -3.14
CA GLU A 63 12.63 23.15 -4.14
C GLU A 63 14.02 22.72 -3.65
N GLU A 64 14.60 21.70 -4.28
CA GLU A 64 15.98 21.30 -4.04
C GLU A 64 16.84 21.84 -5.18
N GLN A 65 17.64 22.86 -4.88
CA GLN A 65 18.61 23.52 -5.78
C GLN A 65 18.01 24.05 -7.10
N THR A 66 17.68 23.15 -8.04
CA THR A 66 17.15 23.44 -9.38
C THR A 66 15.94 22.58 -9.77
N ASP A 67 15.65 21.49 -9.05
CA ASP A 67 14.52 20.60 -9.34
C ASP A 67 13.40 20.77 -8.31
N LYS A 68 12.17 20.92 -8.82
CA LYS A 68 10.97 20.93 -7.99
C LYS A 68 10.52 19.51 -7.71
N ILE A 69 10.84 19.00 -6.53
CA ILE A 69 10.41 17.67 -6.09
C ILE A 69 9.05 17.81 -5.39
N GLU A 70 8.10 16.96 -5.78
CA GLU A 70 6.79 16.90 -5.15
C GLU A 70 6.66 15.61 -4.35
N TYR A 71 6.21 15.72 -3.10
CA TYR A 71 5.88 14.61 -2.22
C TYR A 71 4.38 14.52 -2.02
N ARG A 72 3.86 13.31 -1.86
CA ARG A 72 2.44 13.02 -1.62
C ARG A 72 2.23 12.48 -0.22
N VAL A 73 1.26 13.03 0.50
CA VAL A 73 0.90 12.56 1.85
C VAL A 73 0.18 11.22 1.76
N TRP A 74 0.73 10.23 2.45
CA TRP A 74 0.20 8.88 2.52
C TRP A 74 -0.60 8.70 3.81
N ASN A 75 -1.91 8.50 3.67
CA ASN A 75 -2.82 8.43 4.81
C ASN A 75 -2.90 6.99 5.38
N PRO A 76 -2.49 6.75 6.64
CA PRO A 76 -2.55 5.41 7.26
C PRO A 76 -3.99 4.92 7.49
N PHE A 77 -4.97 5.81 7.64
CA PHE A 77 -6.39 5.42 7.78
C PHE A 77 -7.05 4.99 6.47
N ARG A 78 -6.35 5.13 5.34
CA ARG A 78 -6.83 4.68 4.01
C ARG A 78 -5.97 3.59 3.40
N SER A 79 -4.81 3.33 3.96
CA SER A 79 -3.82 2.43 3.39
C SER A 79 -3.21 1.56 4.47
N LYS A 80 -3.51 0.26 4.40
CA LYS A 80 -3.05 -0.74 5.36
C LYS A 80 -1.52 -0.89 5.36
N LEU A 81 -0.89 -0.67 4.21
CA LEU A 81 0.57 -0.64 4.09
C LEU A 81 1.18 0.58 4.82
N ALA A 82 0.57 1.76 4.71
CA ALA A 82 1.01 2.93 5.49
C ALA A 82 0.81 2.72 6.99
N ALA A 83 -0.33 2.14 7.39
CA ALA A 83 -0.58 1.77 8.78
C ALA A 83 0.47 0.77 9.29
N ALA A 84 0.88 -0.22 8.49
CA ALA A 84 1.93 -1.17 8.86
C ALA A 84 3.31 -0.50 9.00
N ILE A 85 3.64 0.44 8.11
CA ILE A 85 4.89 1.21 8.16
C ILE A 85 4.96 2.03 9.46
N LEU A 86 3.89 2.76 9.79
CA LEU A 86 3.81 3.52 11.05
C LEU A 86 3.69 2.63 12.28
N GLY A 87 3.08 1.45 12.15
CA GLY A 87 2.95 0.43 13.19
C GLY A 87 4.26 -0.28 13.52
N GLY A 88 5.34 -0.03 12.78
CA GLY A 88 6.67 -0.50 13.16
C GLY A 88 7.20 -1.71 12.40
N VAL A 89 6.58 -2.13 11.29
CA VAL A 89 7.05 -3.29 10.46
C VAL A 89 8.53 -3.21 10.11
N ASP A 90 9.33 -4.24 10.38
CA ASP A 90 10.78 -4.19 10.19
C ASP A 90 11.13 -4.01 8.71
N LYS A 91 10.52 -4.83 7.84
CA LYS A 91 10.75 -4.77 6.38
C LYS A 91 9.48 -4.99 5.58
N ILE A 92 9.14 -4.03 4.72
CA ILE A 92 8.04 -4.16 3.75
C ILE A 92 8.43 -4.90 2.47
N HIS A 93 9.74 -5.08 2.22
CA HIS A 93 10.30 -5.71 1.02
C HIS A 93 9.82 -5.09 -0.31
N ILE A 94 9.41 -3.82 -0.27
CA ILE A 94 9.13 -2.99 -1.44
C ILE A 94 10.22 -1.94 -1.46
N THR A 95 11.19 -2.12 -2.36
CA THR A 95 12.34 -1.22 -2.52
C THR A 95 12.29 -0.57 -3.91
N PRO A 96 12.97 0.58 -4.10
CA PRO A 96 13.17 1.14 -5.43
C PRO A 96 13.76 0.10 -6.40
N GLY A 97 13.19 -0.01 -7.61
CA GLY A 97 13.58 -0.98 -8.64
C GLY A 97 13.00 -2.39 -8.50
N SER A 98 12.31 -2.71 -7.40
CA SER A 98 11.70 -4.03 -7.20
C SER A 98 10.46 -4.25 -8.07
N LYS A 99 10.14 -5.52 -8.36
CA LYS A 99 8.88 -5.89 -9.03
C LYS A 99 7.87 -6.37 -8.00
N VAL A 100 6.73 -5.69 -7.93
CA VAL A 100 5.68 -5.95 -6.94
C VAL A 100 4.40 -6.43 -7.62
N LEU A 101 3.85 -7.53 -7.12
CA LEU A 101 2.50 -7.98 -7.46
C LEU A 101 1.53 -7.53 -6.37
N TYR A 102 0.59 -6.65 -6.72
CA TYR A 102 -0.43 -6.14 -5.81
C TYR A 102 -1.77 -6.83 -6.10
N LEU A 103 -2.26 -7.63 -5.15
CA LEU A 103 -3.54 -8.33 -5.24
C LEU A 103 -4.62 -7.53 -4.49
N GLY A 104 -5.70 -7.16 -5.18
CA GLY A 104 -6.77 -6.34 -4.60
C GLY A 104 -6.47 -4.85 -4.70
N ALA A 105 -6.09 -4.38 -5.88
CA ALA A 105 -5.66 -3.00 -6.13
C ALA A 105 -6.77 -1.94 -5.95
N ALA A 106 -8.05 -2.36 -5.96
CA ALA A 106 -9.23 -1.51 -5.90
C ALA A 106 -9.13 -0.35 -6.91
N SER A 107 -9.29 0.90 -6.44
CA SER A 107 -9.19 2.11 -7.27
C SER A 107 -7.76 2.63 -7.46
N GLY A 108 -6.74 1.93 -6.93
CA GLY A 108 -5.34 2.29 -7.11
C GLY A 108 -4.80 3.35 -6.15
N THR A 109 -5.49 3.65 -5.04
CA THR A 109 -5.04 4.62 -4.03
C THR A 109 -3.70 4.23 -3.43
N THR A 110 -3.61 3.06 -2.79
CA THR A 110 -2.36 2.53 -2.23
C THR A 110 -1.37 2.13 -3.32
N VAL A 111 -1.85 1.55 -4.42
CA VAL A 111 -1.00 1.15 -5.56
C VAL A 111 -0.20 2.33 -6.10
N SER A 112 -0.80 3.54 -6.14
CA SER A 112 -0.07 4.74 -6.56
C SER A 112 1.11 5.09 -5.65
N HIS A 113 1.02 4.84 -4.34
CA HIS A 113 2.13 5.04 -3.41
C HIS A 113 3.18 3.92 -3.51
N VAL A 114 2.75 2.68 -3.74
CA VAL A 114 3.68 1.56 -4.01
C VAL A 114 4.47 1.83 -5.29
N SER A 115 3.81 2.35 -6.33
CA SER A 115 4.45 2.79 -7.58
C SER A 115 5.44 3.94 -7.36
N ASP A 116 5.10 4.90 -6.50
CA ASP A 116 6.01 5.99 -6.13
C ASP A 116 7.28 5.46 -5.41
N ILE A 117 7.17 4.45 -4.53
CA ILE A 117 8.29 3.84 -3.80
C ILE A 117 9.18 3.03 -4.73
N VAL A 118 8.57 2.20 -5.58
CA VAL A 118 9.27 1.34 -6.54
C VAL A 118 10.00 2.17 -7.60
N GLY A 119 9.46 3.35 -7.94
CA GLY A 119 10.08 4.27 -8.89
C GLY A 119 9.98 3.80 -10.35
N PRO A 120 10.65 4.51 -11.27
CA PRO A 120 10.54 4.28 -12.72
C PRO A 120 11.19 2.96 -13.19
N GLU A 121 12.21 2.48 -12.48
CA GLU A 121 12.96 1.26 -12.84
C GLU A 121 12.25 -0.03 -12.43
N GLY A 122 11.36 0.02 -11.44
CA GLY A 122 10.59 -1.13 -11.01
C GLY A 122 9.20 -1.17 -11.62
N LEU A 123 8.45 -2.23 -11.31
CA LEU A 123 7.13 -2.48 -11.89
C LEU A 123 6.13 -2.90 -10.82
N VAL A 124 4.90 -2.40 -10.94
CA VAL A 124 3.78 -2.78 -10.08
C VAL A 124 2.68 -3.42 -10.94
N TYR A 125 2.50 -4.73 -10.78
CA TYR A 125 1.39 -5.46 -11.38
C TYR A 125 0.19 -5.35 -10.46
N ALA A 126 -0.85 -4.62 -10.88
CA ALA A 126 -2.01 -4.33 -10.04
C ALA A 126 -3.21 -5.17 -10.49
N VAL A 127 -3.54 -6.20 -9.72
CA VAL A 127 -4.66 -7.12 -10.00
C VAL A 127 -5.92 -6.63 -9.29
N GLU A 128 -6.99 -6.44 -10.07
CA GLU A 128 -8.30 -6.06 -9.56
C GLU A 128 -9.41 -6.83 -10.28
N PHE A 129 -10.42 -7.29 -9.55
CA PHE A 129 -11.53 -8.04 -10.14
C PHE A 129 -12.68 -7.13 -10.61
N SER A 130 -12.95 -6.05 -9.87
CA SER A 130 -14.06 -5.15 -10.16
C SER A 130 -13.79 -4.32 -11.41
N HIS A 131 -14.66 -4.41 -12.42
CA HIS A 131 -14.60 -3.56 -13.61
C HIS A 131 -14.75 -2.06 -13.28
N ARG A 132 -15.55 -1.72 -12.26
CA ARG A 132 -15.73 -0.31 -11.86
C ARG A 132 -14.44 0.24 -11.28
N SER A 133 -13.89 -0.43 -10.27
CA SER A 133 -12.61 -0.04 -9.66
C SER A 133 -11.46 -0.11 -10.66
N GLY A 134 -11.53 -1.08 -11.58
CA GLY A 134 -10.59 -1.25 -12.68
C GLY A 134 -10.54 -0.06 -13.63
N ARG A 135 -11.64 0.65 -13.88
CA ARG A 135 -11.62 1.89 -14.66
C ARG A 135 -10.80 2.97 -13.98
N ASP A 136 -10.95 3.13 -12.68
CA ASP A 136 -10.18 4.08 -11.89
C ASP A 136 -8.70 3.71 -11.86
N LEU A 137 -8.41 2.41 -11.65
CA LEU A 137 -7.04 1.87 -11.68
C LEU A 137 -6.36 2.11 -13.04
N ILE A 138 -7.07 1.89 -14.16
CA ILE A 138 -6.56 2.19 -15.50
C ILE A 138 -6.27 3.69 -15.66
N ASN A 139 -7.11 4.58 -15.12
CA ASN A 139 -6.85 6.01 -15.18
C ASN A 139 -5.62 6.43 -14.37
N VAL A 140 -5.32 5.75 -13.26
CA VAL A 140 -4.07 5.94 -12.52
C VAL A 140 -2.88 5.42 -13.33
N ALA A 141 -3.00 4.23 -13.93
CA ALA A 141 -1.95 3.61 -14.74
C ALA A 141 -1.65 4.39 -16.04
N LYS A 142 -2.63 5.08 -16.63
CA LYS A 142 -2.39 5.97 -17.78
C LYS A 142 -1.37 7.07 -17.48
N LYS A 143 -1.32 7.54 -16.23
CA LYS A 143 -0.38 8.58 -15.80
C LYS A 143 0.94 8.00 -15.33
N ARG A 144 0.93 6.79 -14.74
CA ARG A 144 2.10 6.12 -14.14
C ARG A 144 2.49 4.91 -14.98
N THR A 145 3.55 5.05 -15.76
CA THR A 145 4.02 4.04 -16.72
C THR A 145 4.54 2.75 -16.08
N ASN A 146 4.90 2.78 -14.79
CA ASN A 146 5.37 1.62 -14.04
C ASN A 146 4.23 0.76 -13.45
N ILE A 147 2.96 1.12 -13.65
CA ILE A 147 1.80 0.34 -13.21
C ILE A 147 1.21 -0.42 -14.40
N ILE A 148 1.08 -1.74 -14.27
CA ILE A 148 0.38 -2.59 -15.24
C ILE A 148 -0.94 -3.03 -14.61
N PRO A 149 -2.09 -2.46 -15.04
CA PRO A 149 -3.40 -2.82 -14.51
C PRO A 149 -3.88 -4.14 -15.13
N ILE A 150 -4.30 -5.09 -14.29
CA ILE A 150 -4.80 -6.40 -14.70
C ILE A 150 -6.20 -6.57 -14.12
N ILE A 151 -7.21 -6.53 -14.99
CA ILE A 151 -8.61 -6.66 -14.58
C ILE A 151 -9.04 -8.12 -14.71
N GLU A 152 -8.68 -8.94 -13.73
CA GLU A 152 -8.95 -10.38 -13.68
C GLU A 152 -9.12 -10.88 -12.24
N ASP A 153 -9.70 -12.07 -12.10
CA ASP A 153 -9.86 -12.71 -10.79
C ASP A 153 -8.53 -13.31 -10.29
N ALA A 154 -8.04 -12.81 -9.15
CA ALA A 154 -6.82 -13.27 -8.50
C ALA A 154 -6.84 -14.75 -8.09
N ARG A 155 -8.02 -15.39 -8.02
CA ARG A 155 -8.16 -16.84 -7.77
C ARG A 155 -7.64 -17.69 -8.94
N HIS A 156 -7.51 -17.10 -10.12
CA HIS A 156 -7.19 -17.80 -11.38
C HIS A 156 -5.91 -17.23 -12.03
N PRO A 157 -4.73 -17.37 -11.40
CA PRO A 157 -3.47 -16.78 -11.90
C PRO A 157 -3.06 -17.24 -13.30
N HIS A 158 -3.53 -18.40 -13.75
CA HIS A 158 -3.28 -18.90 -15.11
C HIS A 158 -3.84 -17.97 -16.20
N LYS A 159 -4.90 -17.19 -15.93
CA LYS A 159 -5.51 -16.28 -16.92
C LYS A 159 -4.61 -15.12 -17.30
N TYR A 160 -3.89 -14.56 -16.34
CA TYR A 160 -2.98 -13.42 -16.55
C TYR A 160 -1.51 -13.81 -16.51
N ARG A 161 -1.20 -15.12 -16.59
CA ARG A 161 0.18 -15.63 -16.55
C ARG A 161 1.08 -15.08 -17.66
N MET A 162 0.49 -14.67 -18.78
CA MET A 162 1.24 -14.11 -19.91
C MET A 162 1.66 -12.65 -19.69
N LEU A 163 1.01 -11.95 -18.76
CA LEU A 163 1.25 -10.54 -18.48
C LEU A 163 2.30 -10.31 -17.38
N ILE A 164 2.44 -11.27 -16.47
CA ILE A 164 3.23 -11.12 -15.26
C ILE A 164 4.52 -11.95 -15.34
N GLY A 165 5.67 -11.28 -15.17
CA GLY A 165 6.96 -11.95 -14.98
C GLY A 165 7.22 -12.32 -13.52
N MET A 166 8.38 -12.91 -13.23
CA MET A 166 8.76 -13.21 -11.84
C MET A 166 8.89 -11.93 -11.01
N VAL A 167 8.19 -11.86 -9.88
CA VAL A 167 8.15 -10.73 -8.95
C VAL A 167 8.98 -10.99 -7.70
N ASP A 168 9.42 -9.91 -7.06
CA ASP A 168 10.22 -9.94 -5.83
C ASP A 168 9.33 -9.99 -4.59
N THR A 169 8.20 -9.27 -4.64
CA THR A 169 7.27 -9.15 -3.51
C THR A 169 5.82 -9.22 -3.96
N VAL A 170 5.00 -9.97 -3.20
CA VAL A 170 3.53 -9.98 -3.35
C VAL A 170 2.91 -9.21 -2.19
N PHE A 171 2.12 -8.17 -2.48
CA PHE A 171 1.28 -7.49 -1.50
C PHE A 171 -0.17 -7.90 -1.72
N ALA A 172 -0.84 -8.39 -0.66
CA ALA A 172 -2.21 -8.89 -0.73
C ALA A 172 -3.15 -8.13 0.21
N ASP A 173 -4.09 -7.39 -0.39
CA ASP A 173 -5.16 -6.64 0.30
C ASP A 173 -6.55 -7.11 -0.16
N VAL A 174 -6.67 -8.42 -0.37
CA VAL A 174 -7.94 -9.06 -0.73
C VAL A 174 -8.72 -9.42 0.53
N ALA A 175 -9.96 -8.95 0.63
CA ALA A 175 -10.87 -9.28 1.73
C ALA A 175 -11.73 -10.49 1.33
N GLN A 176 -11.16 -11.69 1.36
CA GLN A 176 -11.85 -12.95 1.00
C GLN A 176 -11.57 -14.05 2.05
N PRO A 177 -12.52 -14.94 2.35
CA PRO A 177 -12.28 -16.07 3.26
C PRO A 177 -11.20 -17.05 2.76
N ASP A 178 -11.01 -17.14 1.44
CA ASP A 178 -10.00 -17.98 0.80
C ASP A 178 -8.68 -17.24 0.51
N GLN A 179 -8.38 -16.19 1.28
CA GLN A 179 -7.22 -15.31 1.08
C GLN A 179 -5.88 -16.05 1.08
N ALA A 180 -5.60 -16.92 2.07
CA ALA A 180 -4.34 -17.69 2.09
C ALA A 180 -4.13 -18.49 0.80
N ARG A 181 -5.18 -19.14 0.29
CA ARG A 181 -5.13 -19.91 -0.97
C ARG A 181 -4.84 -19.02 -2.18
N ILE A 182 -5.48 -17.85 -2.25
CA ILE A 182 -5.24 -16.88 -3.34
C ILE A 182 -3.78 -16.43 -3.35
N VAL A 183 -3.24 -16.07 -2.18
CA VAL A 183 -1.85 -15.65 -2.04
C VAL A 183 -0.89 -16.79 -2.38
N ALA A 184 -1.16 -18.00 -1.89
CA ALA A 184 -0.37 -19.20 -2.18
C ALA A 184 -0.30 -19.50 -3.68
N LEU A 185 -1.43 -19.49 -4.38
CA LEU A 185 -1.46 -19.72 -5.83
C LEU A 185 -0.66 -18.66 -6.58
N ASN A 186 -0.87 -17.37 -6.27
CA ASN A 186 -0.13 -16.29 -6.91
C ASN A 186 1.38 -16.36 -6.62
N ALA A 187 1.76 -16.69 -5.39
CA ALA A 187 3.15 -16.87 -5.02
C ALA A 187 3.79 -18.03 -5.79
N GLN A 188 3.10 -19.16 -5.92
CA GLN A 188 3.60 -20.31 -6.69
C GLN A 188 3.81 -20.01 -8.17
N HIS A 189 2.99 -19.13 -8.75
CA HIS A 189 3.07 -18.76 -10.17
C HIS A 189 4.10 -17.67 -10.45
N PHE A 190 4.21 -16.66 -9.59
CA PHE A 190 4.93 -15.41 -9.92
C PHE A 190 6.03 -15.04 -8.93
N LEU A 191 5.99 -15.49 -7.68
CA LEU A 191 6.96 -15.06 -6.67
C LEU A 191 8.26 -15.87 -6.80
N LYS A 192 9.40 -15.17 -6.83
CA LYS A 192 10.72 -15.82 -6.82
C LYS A 192 10.89 -16.66 -5.55
N ASN A 193 11.68 -17.74 -5.64
CA ASN A 193 12.12 -18.46 -4.45
C ASN A 193 12.95 -17.50 -3.57
N GLY A 194 12.65 -17.44 -2.27
CA GLY A 194 13.22 -16.44 -1.37
C GLY A 194 12.59 -15.04 -1.51
N GLY A 195 11.61 -14.88 -2.39
CA GLY A 195 10.81 -13.66 -2.50
C GLY A 195 9.89 -13.47 -1.29
N HIS A 196 9.35 -12.28 -1.15
CA HIS A 196 8.63 -11.87 0.06
C HIS A 196 7.14 -11.73 -0.21
N PHE A 197 6.34 -11.90 0.83
CA PHE A 197 4.91 -11.62 0.78
C PHE A 197 4.52 -10.76 1.97
N VAL A 198 3.56 -9.88 1.72
CA VAL A 198 2.94 -9.03 2.73
C VAL A 198 1.44 -9.21 2.56
N ILE A 199 0.79 -9.79 3.55
CA ILE A 199 -0.64 -10.08 3.55
C ILE A 199 -1.32 -9.25 4.62
N SER A 200 -2.36 -8.53 4.24
CA SER A 200 -3.24 -7.82 5.17
C SER A 200 -4.46 -8.69 5.47
N ILE A 201 -4.55 -9.19 6.71
CA ILE A 201 -5.61 -10.07 7.18
C ILE A 201 -6.63 -9.25 7.96
N LYS A 202 -7.89 -9.32 7.55
CA LYS A 202 -9.04 -8.76 8.28
C LYS A 202 -9.84 -9.88 8.89
N ALA A 203 -9.80 -10.01 10.22
CA ALA A 203 -10.42 -11.15 10.90
C ALA A 203 -11.92 -11.29 10.56
N SER A 204 -12.65 -10.17 10.61
CA SER A 204 -14.10 -10.13 10.34
C SER A 204 -14.52 -10.49 8.91
N CYS A 205 -13.60 -10.47 7.94
CA CYS A 205 -13.89 -10.94 6.57
C CYS A 205 -13.63 -12.43 6.36
N ILE A 206 -12.89 -13.07 7.27
CA ILE A 206 -12.58 -14.50 7.20
C ILE A 206 -13.59 -15.26 8.06
N ASP A 207 -13.72 -14.87 9.33
CA ASP A 207 -14.68 -15.42 10.27
C ASP A 207 -15.12 -14.31 11.24
N SER A 208 -16.38 -13.91 11.16
CA SER A 208 -16.96 -12.85 12.00
C SER A 208 -17.37 -13.34 13.39
N THR A 209 -17.34 -14.66 13.64
CA THR A 209 -17.78 -15.27 14.91
C THR A 209 -16.61 -15.62 15.82
N ALA A 210 -15.44 -15.87 15.24
CA ALA A 210 -14.23 -16.21 15.96
C ALA A 210 -13.48 -14.97 16.48
N GLN A 211 -12.65 -15.17 17.52
CA GLN A 211 -11.77 -14.12 18.03
C GLN A 211 -10.65 -13.81 17.02
N PRO A 212 -10.28 -12.53 16.80
CA PRO A 212 -9.28 -12.15 15.80
C PRO A 212 -7.96 -12.91 15.90
N GLU A 213 -7.45 -13.16 17.10
CA GLU A 213 -6.20 -13.87 17.35
C GLU A 213 -6.26 -15.31 16.85
N SER A 214 -7.42 -15.97 17.01
CA SER A 214 -7.64 -17.33 16.53
C SER A 214 -7.69 -17.41 15.01
N VAL A 215 -8.28 -16.39 14.36
CA VAL A 215 -8.31 -16.25 12.90
C VAL A 215 -6.91 -16.02 12.34
N PHE A 216 -6.13 -15.13 12.96
CA PHE A 216 -4.74 -14.88 12.55
C PHE A 216 -3.87 -16.14 12.66
N ALA A 217 -3.98 -16.88 13.77
CA ALA A 217 -3.25 -18.13 13.95
C ALA A 217 -3.65 -19.21 12.93
N ALA A 218 -4.93 -19.29 12.58
CA ALA A 218 -5.42 -20.22 11.56
C ALA A 218 -4.89 -19.87 10.15
N GLU A 219 -4.92 -18.59 9.78
CA GLU A 219 -4.37 -18.13 8.48
C GLU A 219 -2.86 -18.36 8.38
N VAL A 220 -2.12 -18.08 9.45
CA VAL A 220 -0.67 -18.36 9.51
C VAL A 220 -0.38 -19.85 9.26
N LYS A 221 -1.17 -20.77 9.84
CA LYS A 221 -1.02 -22.20 9.59
C LYS A 221 -1.30 -22.58 8.14
N LYS A 222 -2.31 -21.98 7.50
CA LYS A 222 -2.61 -22.21 6.07
C LYS A 222 -1.44 -21.74 5.20
N LEU A 223 -0.90 -20.55 5.45
CA LEU A 223 0.27 -20.03 4.72
C LEU A 223 1.49 -20.97 4.85
N GLN A 224 1.76 -21.46 6.07
CA GLN A 224 2.85 -22.41 6.31
C GLN A 224 2.69 -23.71 5.53
N ALA A 225 1.46 -24.24 5.40
CA ALA A 225 1.18 -25.42 4.60
C ALA A 225 1.54 -25.22 3.11
N ASP A 226 1.39 -24.00 2.59
CA ASP A 226 1.70 -23.62 1.21
C ASP A 226 3.14 -23.13 0.99
N LYS A 227 4.07 -23.44 1.92
CA LYS A 227 5.50 -23.05 1.88
C LYS A 227 5.74 -21.54 1.95
N LEU A 228 4.80 -20.79 2.50
CA LEU A 228 4.94 -19.39 2.86
C LEU A 228 5.28 -19.30 4.35
N LYS A 229 6.51 -18.94 4.66
CA LYS A 229 6.98 -18.86 6.04
C LYS A 229 6.80 -17.44 6.57
N PRO A 230 5.88 -17.17 7.52
CA PRO A 230 5.78 -15.87 8.16
C PRO A 230 7.03 -15.58 9.01
N GLN A 231 7.43 -14.32 9.03
CA GLN A 231 8.57 -13.81 9.80
C GLN A 231 8.13 -12.79 10.84
N GLU A 232 7.17 -11.95 10.47
CA GLU A 232 6.70 -10.84 11.28
C GLU A 232 5.18 -10.74 11.19
N GLN A 233 4.54 -10.38 12.30
CA GLN A 233 3.11 -10.10 12.37
C GLN A 233 2.90 -8.86 13.24
N ILE A 234 2.15 -7.90 12.72
CA ILE A 234 1.82 -6.65 13.42
C ILE A 234 0.33 -6.38 13.30
N THR A 235 -0.30 -5.97 14.39
CA THR A 235 -1.67 -5.48 14.40
C THR A 235 -1.70 -4.00 14.00
N LEU A 236 -2.72 -3.59 13.24
CA LEU A 236 -2.82 -2.21 12.70
C LEU A 236 -3.54 -1.23 13.62
N GLU A 237 -3.70 -1.55 14.90
CA GLU A 237 -4.26 -0.63 15.87
C GLU A 237 -3.26 0.51 16.14
N PRO A 238 -3.67 1.80 16.10
CA PRO A 238 -5.03 2.32 16.22
C PRO A 238 -5.76 2.66 14.89
N TYR A 239 -5.17 2.36 13.73
CA TYR A 239 -5.70 2.81 12.43
C TYR A 239 -6.87 1.96 11.93
N GLU A 240 -6.73 0.64 11.98
CA GLU A 240 -7.77 -0.31 11.59
C GLU A 240 -7.95 -1.37 12.69
N ARG A 241 -9.20 -1.55 13.14
CA ARG A 241 -9.56 -2.58 14.13
C ARG A 241 -9.60 -3.97 13.50
N ASP A 242 -9.22 -4.99 14.26
CA ASP A 242 -9.25 -6.40 13.83
C ASP A 242 -8.47 -6.70 12.54
N HIS A 243 -7.44 -5.89 12.27
CA HIS A 243 -6.53 -6.07 11.14
C HIS A 243 -5.12 -6.41 11.63
N ALA A 244 -4.50 -7.36 10.94
CA ALA A 244 -3.10 -7.70 11.11
C ALA A 244 -2.41 -7.77 9.76
N VAL A 245 -1.18 -7.29 9.69
CA VAL A 245 -0.28 -7.49 8.55
C VAL A 245 0.72 -8.56 8.93
N VAL A 246 0.84 -9.57 8.07
CA VAL A 246 1.83 -10.63 8.19
C VAL A 246 2.82 -10.48 7.04
N VAL A 247 4.11 -10.46 7.36
CA VAL A 247 5.21 -10.43 6.41
C VAL A 247 5.94 -11.77 6.48
N GLY A 248 6.37 -12.30 5.33
CA GLY A 248 7.13 -13.52 5.31
C GLY A 248 7.86 -13.78 3.99
N VAL A 249 8.48 -14.95 3.92
CA VAL A 249 9.29 -15.41 2.78
C VAL A 249 8.66 -16.64 2.15
N PHE A 250 8.62 -16.65 0.83
CA PHE A 250 8.20 -17.80 0.04
C PHE A 250 9.39 -18.74 -0.21
N ARG A 251 9.24 -20.01 0.16
CA ARG A 251 10.28 -21.06 0.00
C ARG A 251 11.65 -20.55 0.45
N PRO A 252 11.83 -20.27 1.75
CA PRO A 252 13.10 -19.77 2.27
C PRO A 252 14.22 -20.76 1.89
N PRO A 253 15.42 -20.26 1.53
CA PRO A 253 16.55 -21.14 1.27
C PRO A 253 16.82 -22.00 2.51
N PRO A 254 17.29 -23.24 2.33
CA PRO A 254 17.72 -24.07 3.45
C PRO A 254 18.75 -23.27 4.28
N LYS A 255 18.62 -23.30 5.61
CA LYS A 255 19.63 -22.67 6.48
C LYS A 255 20.98 -23.28 6.12
N ALA A 256 21.94 -22.46 5.73
CA ALA A 256 23.33 -22.89 5.65
C ALA A 256 23.71 -23.41 7.05
N GLN A 257 24.10 -24.68 7.12
CA GLN A 257 24.65 -25.31 8.32
C GLN A 257 26.04 -24.77 8.60
#